data_AF-A0A9P6WD07-F1
#
_entry.id   AF-A0A9P6WD07-F1
#
_cell.length_a   1.000
_cell.length_b   1.000
_cell.length_c   1.000
_cell.angle_alpha   90.00
_cell.angle_beta   90.00
_cell.angle_gamma   90.00
#
_symmetry.space_group_name_H-M   'P 1'
#
loop_
_entity.id
_entity.type
_entity.pdbx_description
1 polymer ?
#
loop_
_entity_poly.entity_id
_entity_poly.type
_entity_poly.pdbx_seq_one_letter_code
_entity_poly.pdbx_strand_id
1 'polypeptide(L)'
;MIVSRISPIHSLKTISSSANGLSTIQSRSIVGFVRNALGLEPPPNPDEPQVSNRFFPWDQSPSEDLRARAARIKKCAKCPVTGKNIEYTCPISGIPTHHSKEAWQKDENYHKNKIYEKLKKVNMYEHDLRSGRSFPEFNFPNAQGMDRAVNLQNWDLYFYTRGFYSMDTEFQLATVTKMLSYPLTIASIMHEFSPYSLYPRGPMTLEGLKSIAALRYTLYPQQHKTATPKDKPTRIFVLGARAESQLPGHVWKQLQYLFPTQSFDIHFIGPECMINQDKLNSEAISVTGGESDKNSSPNEIPSGKPLTKKIDDTLSLIYHPQYFHTLHEAQEFFPYDPYNDIFLTFHPGYASPENQELWMNGTMKALLDTKCAIFTTGFNKSDLLNDVDILQKKYGKELDMLMEPTKNIFGSTKWELNDMNPQEVYQFNMYIAGYRGKRYHAVKYT
;
A
#
# COMPACT_ATOMS: atom_id res chain seq x y z
N MET A 1 3.49 17.90 -8.23
CA MET A 1 2.95 17.62 -9.60
C MET A 1 3.71 16.47 -10.32
N ILE A 2 3.88 15.29 -9.70
CA ILE A 2 4.89 14.27 -10.10
C ILE A 2 4.41 12.81 -10.15
N VAL A 3 3.17 12.47 -9.76
CA VAL A 3 2.72 11.06 -9.81
C VAL A 3 1.56 10.91 -10.78
N SER A 4 1.86 10.96 -12.08
CA SER A 4 0.94 10.48 -13.09
C SER A 4 1.57 9.28 -13.79
N ARG A 5 0.77 8.20 -13.87
CA ARG A 5 0.93 7.00 -14.71
C ARG A 5 1.72 5.86 -14.06
N ILE A 6 0.99 5.11 -13.22
CA ILE A 6 1.14 3.66 -13.20
C ILE A 6 0.64 3.17 -14.57
N SER A 7 1.51 2.60 -15.39
CA SER A 7 1.13 1.95 -16.65
C SER A 7 0.21 0.75 -16.34
N PRO A 8 -0.89 0.54 -17.09
CA PRO A 8 -1.73 -0.64 -16.92
C PRO A 8 -0.98 -1.88 -17.41
N ILE A 9 -1.00 -2.94 -16.59
CA ILE A 9 -0.54 -4.27 -16.98
C ILE A 9 -1.59 -4.84 -17.94
N HIS A 10 -1.45 -4.58 -19.25
CA HIS A 10 -2.22 -5.28 -20.27
C HIS A 10 -1.65 -6.69 -20.46
N SER A 11 -2.32 -7.69 -19.89
CA SER A 11 -2.57 -9.03 -20.48
C SER A 11 -2.87 -10.08 -19.40
N LEU A 12 -3.92 -9.86 -18.60
CA LEU A 12 -4.59 -10.97 -17.94
C LEU A 12 -5.71 -11.45 -18.86
N LYS A 13 -5.45 -12.52 -19.61
CA LYS A 13 -6.50 -13.25 -20.33
C LYS A 13 -7.53 -13.73 -19.32
N THR A 14 -8.76 -13.30 -19.51
CA THR A 14 -9.96 -13.74 -18.80
C THR A 14 -10.12 -15.24 -18.98
N ILE A 15 -10.00 -16.02 -17.90
CA ILE A 15 -10.41 -17.43 -17.90
C ILE A 15 -11.85 -17.46 -17.38
N SER A 16 -12.77 -17.81 -18.28
CA SER A 16 -14.19 -18.03 -17.99
C SER A 16 -14.36 -19.19 -17.01
N SER A 17 -15.17 -18.96 -15.97
CA SER A 17 -15.55 -19.97 -14.99
C SER A 17 -16.50 -21.00 -15.60
N SER A 18 -16.06 -22.25 -15.67
CA SER A 18 -16.95 -23.41 -15.68
C SER A 18 -16.72 -24.19 -14.41
N ALA A 19 -17.74 -24.21 -13.56
CA ALA A 19 -17.79 -24.95 -12.32
C ALA A 19 -17.61 -26.45 -12.58
N ASN A 20 -16.62 -27.05 -11.92
CA ASN A 20 -16.69 -28.40 -11.40
C ASN A 20 -15.66 -28.54 -10.29
N GLY A 21 -16.16 -28.81 -9.08
CA GLY A 21 -15.34 -28.91 -7.88
C GLY A 21 -14.46 -30.16 -7.91
N LEU A 22 -13.18 -29.97 -7.65
CA LEU A 22 -12.35 -30.92 -6.95
C LEU A 22 -11.31 -30.13 -6.15
N SER A 23 -11.41 -30.20 -4.83
CA SER A 23 -10.45 -29.62 -3.89
C SER A 23 -9.10 -30.33 -4.06
N THR A 24 -8.16 -29.68 -4.75
CA THR A 24 -6.79 -30.19 -4.84
C THR A 24 -6.07 -29.80 -3.55
N ILE A 25 -6.15 -30.66 -2.54
CA ILE A 25 -5.32 -30.59 -1.35
C ILE A 25 -3.89 -30.93 -1.79
N GLN A 26 -3.05 -29.92 -2.03
CA GLN A 26 -1.62 -30.15 -2.17
C GLN A 26 -1.03 -30.42 -0.78
N SER A 27 -0.93 -31.70 -0.45
CA SER A 27 -0.08 -32.15 0.64
C SER A 27 1.37 -31.94 0.23
N ARG A 28 2.16 -31.27 1.08
CA ARG A 28 3.61 -31.39 0.98
C ARG A 28 3.93 -32.85 1.27
N SER A 29 4.30 -33.62 0.24
CA SER A 29 4.91 -34.92 0.50
C SER A 29 6.24 -34.67 1.19
N ILE A 30 6.53 -35.49 2.20
CA ILE A 30 7.79 -35.52 2.98
C ILE A 30 9.05 -35.59 2.06
N VAL A 31 8.86 -35.85 0.77
CA VAL A 31 9.87 -35.93 -0.29
C VAL A 31 10.58 -34.59 -0.56
N GLY A 32 9.95 -33.44 -0.29
CA GLY A 32 10.58 -32.13 -0.52
C GLY A 32 11.81 -31.87 0.35
N PHE A 33 11.78 -32.32 1.61
CA PHE A 33 12.89 -32.16 2.54
C PHE A 33 14.07 -33.08 2.22
N VAL A 34 13.78 -34.31 1.76
CA VAL A 34 14.79 -35.29 1.35
C VAL A 34 15.50 -34.87 0.05
N ARG A 35 14.81 -34.18 -0.86
CA ARG A 35 15.42 -33.62 -2.09
C ARG A 35 16.45 -32.52 -1.81
N ASN A 36 16.21 -31.63 -0.84
CA ASN A 36 17.17 -30.61 -0.42
C ASN A 36 18.47 -31.22 0.14
N ALA A 37 18.39 -32.36 0.83
CA ALA A 37 19.57 -33.06 1.35
C ALA A 37 20.37 -33.81 0.27
N LEU A 38 19.77 -34.08 -0.90
CA LEU A 38 20.35 -34.90 -1.97
C LEU A 38 20.85 -34.10 -3.18
N GLY A 39 20.79 -32.75 -3.16
CA GLY A 39 21.33 -31.91 -4.23
C GLY A 39 20.67 -32.10 -5.60
N LEU A 40 19.43 -32.60 -5.63
CA LEU A 40 18.65 -32.83 -6.84
C LEU A 40 17.67 -31.67 -7.06
N GLU A 41 18.20 -30.46 -7.30
CA GLU A 41 17.38 -29.40 -7.87
C GLU A 41 17.20 -29.69 -9.37
N PRO A 42 15.97 -29.77 -9.90
CA PRO A 42 15.78 -29.65 -11.33
C PRO A 42 16.36 -28.29 -11.76
N PRO A 43 16.98 -28.17 -12.95
CA PRO A 43 17.53 -26.91 -13.40
C PRO A 43 16.44 -25.82 -13.32
N PRO A 44 16.78 -24.64 -12.77
CA PRO A 44 15.80 -23.57 -12.61
C PRO A 44 15.17 -23.28 -13.96
N ASN A 45 13.84 -23.22 -13.99
CA ASN A 45 13.10 -22.97 -15.21
C ASN A 45 13.65 -21.67 -15.84
N PRO A 46 13.98 -21.62 -17.14
CA PRO A 46 14.52 -20.41 -17.79
C PRO A 46 13.67 -19.14 -17.57
N ASP A 47 12.38 -19.32 -17.25
CA ASP A 47 11.44 -18.23 -16.93
C ASP A 47 11.50 -17.74 -15.47
N GLU A 48 12.17 -18.46 -14.57
CA GLU A 48 12.35 -18.03 -13.19
C GLU A 48 13.22 -16.77 -13.11
N PRO A 49 12.85 -15.80 -12.26
CA PRO A 49 13.54 -14.53 -12.19
C PRO A 49 14.92 -14.70 -11.56
N GLN A 50 15.94 -14.79 -12.40
CA GLN A 50 17.35 -14.73 -12.00
C GLN A 50 17.96 -13.37 -12.30
N VAL A 51 19.01 -13.03 -11.55
CA VAL A 51 19.75 -11.76 -11.69
C VAL A 51 20.30 -11.57 -13.11
N SER A 52 20.79 -12.64 -13.73
CA SER A 52 21.34 -12.63 -15.09
C SER A 52 20.30 -12.33 -16.16
N ASN A 53 19.05 -12.79 -15.98
CA ASN A 53 17.98 -12.69 -16.99
C ASN A 53 17.12 -11.41 -16.84
N ARG A 54 17.28 -10.65 -15.75
CA ARG A 54 16.43 -9.49 -15.43
C ARG A 54 17.19 -8.17 -15.28
N PHE A 55 18.49 -8.17 -15.58
CA PHE A 55 19.31 -6.96 -15.49
C PHE A 55 19.60 -6.40 -16.89
N PHE A 56 18.95 -5.30 -17.23
CA PHE A 56 19.27 -4.50 -18.41
C PHE A 56 19.45 -3.03 -18.00
N PRO A 57 20.44 -2.30 -18.55
CA PRO A 57 20.49 -0.85 -18.39
C PRO A 57 19.21 -0.21 -18.91
N TRP A 58 18.63 0.75 -18.18
CA TRP A 58 17.32 1.32 -18.53
C TRP A 58 17.30 1.97 -19.91
N ASP A 59 18.41 2.55 -20.36
CA ASP A 59 18.55 3.14 -21.70
C ASP A 59 18.42 2.10 -22.82
N GLN A 60 18.83 0.86 -22.56
CA GLN A 60 18.84 -0.25 -23.51
C GLN A 60 17.78 -1.31 -23.15
N SER A 61 16.85 -0.97 -22.26
CA SER A 61 15.83 -1.89 -21.80
C SER A 61 14.95 -2.34 -22.97
N PRO A 62 14.51 -3.61 -22.99
CA PRO A 62 13.50 -4.08 -23.94
C PRO A 62 12.15 -3.36 -23.74
N SER A 63 11.89 -2.81 -22.56
CA SER A 63 10.65 -2.08 -22.26
C SER A 63 10.73 -0.60 -22.62
N GLU A 64 9.79 -0.14 -23.44
CA GLU A 64 9.64 1.27 -23.81
C GLU A 64 9.40 2.18 -22.59
N ASP A 65 8.58 1.73 -21.64
CA ASP A 65 8.28 2.47 -20.42
C ASP A 65 9.53 2.79 -19.60
N LEU A 66 10.45 1.83 -19.47
CA LEU A 66 11.70 2.01 -18.72
C LEU A 66 12.66 2.96 -19.44
N ARG A 67 12.72 2.89 -20.78
CA ARG A 67 13.48 3.86 -21.59
C ARG A 67 12.90 5.27 -21.45
N ALA A 68 11.57 5.41 -21.48
CA ALA A 68 10.89 6.69 -21.30
C ALA A 68 11.11 7.27 -19.89
N ARG A 69 11.08 6.41 -18.86
CA ARG A 69 11.38 6.80 -17.47
C ARG A 69 12.84 7.23 -17.32
N ALA A 70 13.78 6.52 -17.93
CA ALA A 70 15.19 6.91 -17.96
C ALA A 70 15.40 8.28 -18.61
N ALA A 71 14.76 8.54 -19.75
CA ALA A 71 14.82 9.83 -20.44
C ALA A 71 14.25 10.97 -19.57
N ARG A 72 13.16 10.70 -18.83
CA ARG A 72 12.59 11.66 -17.87
C ARG A 72 13.55 11.97 -16.74
N ILE A 73 14.18 10.95 -16.15
CA ILE A 73 15.19 11.13 -15.09
C ILE A 73 16.34 12.00 -15.61
N LYS A 74 16.87 11.71 -16.80
CA LYS A 74 17.93 12.53 -17.41
C LYS A 74 17.55 14.00 -17.58
N LYS A 75 16.28 14.29 -17.84
CA LYS A 75 15.75 15.65 -18.01
C LYS A 75 15.49 16.37 -16.68
N CYS A 76 14.93 15.68 -15.69
CA CYS A 76 14.40 16.30 -14.48
C CYS A 76 15.38 16.27 -13.30
N ALA A 77 16.15 15.19 -13.16
CA ALA A 77 17.02 14.99 -12.02
C ALA A 77 18.39 15.66 -12.19
N LYS A 78 18.95 16.11 -11.07
CA LYS A 78 20.28 16.73 -11.00
C LYS A 78 21.27 15.77 -10.39
N CYS A 79 22.49 15.77 -10.92
CA CYS A 79 23.60 15.01 -10.37
C CYS A 79 24.01 15.60 -9.02
N PRO A 80 24.13 14.77 -7.96
CA PRO A 80 24.40 15.28 -6.61
C PRO A 80 25.81 15.87 -6.46
N VAL A 81 26.78 15.42 -7.25
CA VAL A 81 28.16 15.92 -7.21
C VAL A 81 28.33 17.21 -8.03
N THR A 82 27.71 17.28 -9.21
CA THR A 82 27.97 18.36 -10.18
C THR A 82 26.85 19.39 -10.32
N GLY A 83 25.64 19.09 -9.83
CA GLY A 83 24.44 19.91 -10.02
C GLY A 83 23.92 19.96 -11.47
N LYS A 84 24.57 19.27 -12.41
CA LYS A 84 24.17 19.21 -13.84
C LYS A 84 23.13 18.11 -14.08
N ASN A 85 22.52 18.10 -15.26
CA ASN A 85 21.58 17.06 -15.66
C ASN A 85 22.27 15.68 -15.72
N ILE A 86 21.50 14.63 -15.46
CA ILE A 86 22.00 13.26 -15.51
C ILE A 86 22.12 12.81 -16.97
N GLU A 87 23.26 12.23 -17.33
CA GLU A 87 23.53 11.70 -18.68
C GLU A 87 24.16 10.30 -18.61
N TYR A 88 24.91 10.01 -17.56
CA TYR A 88 25.62 8.76 -17.35
C TYR A 88 24.79 7.72 -16.58
N THR A 89 24.68 6.54 -17.19
CA THR A 89 24.04 5.35 -16.61
C THR A 89 25.05 4.51 -15.86
N CYS A 90 24.74 4.21 -14.60
CA CYS A 90 25.65 3.44 -13.76
C CYS A 90 25.73 1.99 -14.29
N PRO A 91 26.93 1.45 -14.55
CA PRO A 91 27.08 0.10 -15.10
C PRO A 91 26.68 -1.00 -14.11
N ILE A 92 26.71 -0.71 -12.80
CA ILE A 92 26.39 -1.70 -11.75
C ILE A 92 24.88 -1.78 -11.50
N SER A 93 24.19 -0.64 -11.40
CA SER A 93 22.75 -0.59 -11.14
C SER A 93 21.90 -0.57 -12.41
N GLY A 94 22.46 -0.16 -13.54
CA GLY A 94 21.75 0.00 -14.80
C GLY A 94 20.82 1.22 -14.85
N ILE A 95 20.87 2.11 -13.85
CA ILE A 95 19.99 3.29 -13.74
C ILE A 95 20.81 4.58 -14.00
N PRO A 96 20.26 5.57 -14.73
CA PRO A 96 20.86 6.90 -14.87
C PRO A 96 20.91 7.62 -13.53
N THR A 97 22.11 7.96 -13.07
CA THR A 97 22.33 8.53 -11.72
C THR A 97 23.26 9.74 -11.70
N HIS A 98 24.21 9.84 -12.64
CA HIS A 98 25.25 10.87 -12.63
C HIS A 98 25.33 11.61 -13.97
N HIS A 99 25.98 12.77 -13.99
CA HIS A 99 26.25 13.48 -15.24
C HIS A 99 27.34 12.77 -16.07
N SER A 100 28.47 12.44 -15.45
CA SER A 100 29.61 11.81 -16.12
C SER A 100 30.19 10.64 -15.32
N LYS A 101 31.03 9.82 -15.96
CA LYS A 101 31.77 8.74 -15.31
C LYS A 101 32.67 9.25 -14.18
N GLU A 102 33.29 10.42 -14.36
CA GLU A 102 34.12 11.06 -13.33
C GLU A 102 33.28 11.46 -12.11
N ALA A 103 32.09 12.04 -12.34
CA ALA A 103 31.19 12.40 -11.25
C ALA A 103 30.74 11.16 -10.47
N TRP A 104 30.48 10.04 -11.17
CA TRP A 104 30.16 8.75 -10.55
C TRP A 104 31.32 8.19 -9.72
N GLN A 105 32.57 8.34 -10.15
CA GLN A 105 33.74 7.88 -9.37
C GLN A 105 34.01 8.75 -8.14
N LYS A 106 33.73 10.05 -8.23
CA LYS A 106 33.93 11.01 -7.13
C LYS A 106 32.85 10.92 -6.04
N ASP A 107 31.71 10.28 -6.30
CA ASP A 107 30.61 10.17 -5.33
C ASP A 107 30.91 9.12 -4.24
N GLU A 108 31.58 9.54 -3.17
CA GLU A 108 31.88 8.68 -2.03
C GLU A 108 30.63 8.15 -1.33
N ASN A 109 29.56 8.95 -1.25
CA ASN A 109 28.32 8.57 -0.58
C ASN A 109 27.66 7.39 -1.31
N TYR A 110 27.59 7.48 -2.64
CA TYR A 110 27.03 6.44 -3.49
C TYR A 110 27.73 5.09 -3.34
N HIS A 111 29.07 5.10 -3.29
CA HIS A 111 29.87 3.89 -3.15
C HIS A 111 29.91 3.35 -1.71
N LYS A 112 30.07 4.22 -0.72
CA LYS A 112 30.17 3.85 0.70
C LYS A 112 28.87 3.24 1.23
N ASN A 113 27.73 3.85 0.88
CA ASN A 113 26.41 3.35 1.29
C ASN A 113 25.86 2.27 0.35
N LYS A 114 26.65 1.84 -0.64
CA LYS A 114 26.28 0.81 -1.62
C LYS A 114 24.92 1.06 -2.26
N ILE A 115 24.62 2.32 -2.58
CA ILE A 115 23.33 2.72 -3.14
C ILE A 115 23.07 1.99 -4.47
N TYR A 116 24.13 1.70 -5.23
CA TYR A 116 24.07 0.90 -6.44
C TYR A 116 23.46 -0.50 -6.25
N GLU A 117 23.63 -1.15 -5.09
CA GLU A 117 23.04 -2.49 -4.84
C GLU A 117 21.52 -2.39 -4.73
N LYS A 118 21.01 -1.38 -4.01
CA LYS A 118 19.57 -1.13 -3.91
C LYS A 118 18.97 -0.76 -5.26
N LEU A 119 19.65 0.12 -6.01
CA LEU A 119 19.23 0.53 -7.35
C LEU A 119 19.23 -0.64 -8.34
N LYS A 120 20.20 -1.56 -8.21
CA LYS A 120 20.23 -2.79 -8.99
C LYS A 120 18.97 -3.63 -8.71
N LYS A 121 18.55 -3.77 -7.44
CA LYS A 121 17.29 -4.45 -7.09
C LYS A 121 16.07 -3.76 -7.71
N VAL A 122 15.99 -2.43 -7.63
CA VAL A 122 14.90 -1.67 -8.28
C VAL A 122 14.83 -1.99 -9.76
N ASN A 123 15.98 -1.94 -10.44
CA ASN A 123 16.07 -2.24 -11.87
C ASN A 123 15.55 -3.66 -12.18
N MET A 124 16.00 -4.64 -11.39
CA MET A 124 15.61 -6.04 -11.55
C MET A 124 14.12 -6.26 -11.31
N TYR A 125 13.53 -5.64 -10.29
CA TYR A 125 12.09 -5.75 -10.01
C TYR A 125 11.23 -5.11 -11.11
N GLU A 126 11.65 -3.98 -11.66
CA GLU A 126 10.93 -3.34 -12.76
C GLU A 126 10.97 -4.17 -14.05
N HIS A 127 12.08 -4.83 -14.35
CA HIS A 127 12.18 -5.76 -15.48
C HIS A 127 11.41 -7.06 -15.24
N ASP A 128 11.40 -7.58 -14.01
CA ASP A 128 10.62 -8.78 -13.69
C ASP A 128 9.12 -8.57 -13.93
N LEU A 129 8.56 -7.46 -13.45
CA LEU A 129 7.16 -7.10 -13.67
C LEU A 129 6.78 -6.94 -15.15
N ARG A 130 7.75 -6.61 -16.00
CA ARG A 130 7.56 -6.39 -17.45
C ARG A 130 8.05 -7.55 -18.30
N SER A 131 8.54 -8.62 -17.68
CA SER A 131 9.06 -9.79 -18.38
C SER A 131 7.96 -10.61 -19.05
N GLY A 132 6.70 -10.45 -18.61
CA GLY A 132 5.56 -11.23 -19.11
C GLY A 132 5.53 -12.67 -18.60
N ARG A 133 6.34 -13.02 -17.59
CA ARG A 133 6.28 -14.35 -16.95
C ARG A 133 4.92 -14.59 -16.31
N SER A 134 4.59 -15.85 -16.05
CA SER A 134 3.48 -16.18 -15.17
C SER A 134 3.78 -15.71 -13.74
N PHE A 135 2.78 -15.11 -13.09
CA PHE A 135 2.85 -14.68 -11.70
C PHE A 135 1.97 -15.57 -10.81
N PRO A 136 2.37 -16.83 -10.52
CA PRO A 136 1.62 -17.70 -9.62
C PRO A 136 1.45 -17.11 -8.22
N GLU A 137 2.34 -16.19 -7.81
CA GLU A 137 2.29 -15.51 -6.53
C GLU A 137 1.07 -14.60 -6.34
N PHE A 138 0.37 -14.21 -7.42
CA PHE A 138 -0.89 -13.45 -7.34
C PHE A 138 -2.12 -14.33 -7.14
N ASN A 139 -1.96 -15.65 -7.14
CA ASN A 139 -3.05 -16.55 -6.77
C ASN A 139 -3.22 -16.54 -5.25
N PHE A 140 -4.01 -15.60 -4.75
CA PHE A 140 -4.20 -15.43 -3.32
C PHE A 140 -5.17 -16.46 -2.73
N PRO A 141 -4.91 -16.92 -1.49
CA PRO A 141 -5.78 -17.87 -0.83
C PRO A 141 -7.16 -17.27 -0.52
N ASN A 142 -8.18 -18.13 -0.54
CA ASN A 142 -9.54 -17.79 -0.14
C ASN A 142 -9.71 -17.77 1.40
N ALA A 143 -10.95 -17.75 1.85
CA ALA A 143 -11.31 -17.87 3.26
C ALA A 143 -10.70 -19.13 3.90
N GLN A 144 -10.34 -19.02 5.18
CA GLN A 144 -9.84 -20.15 5.97
C GLN A 144 -10.94 -20.66 6.90
N GLY A 145 -10.85 -21.93 7.29
CA GLY A 145 -11.67 -22.45 8.38
C GLY A 145 -11.33 -21.75 9.71
N MET A 146 -12.33 -21.64 10.59
CA MET A 146 -12.22 -20.95 11.88
C MET A 146 -11.13 -21.53 12.78
N ASP A 147 -10.75 -22.79 12.60
CA ASP A 147 -9.76 -23.48 13.43
C ASP A 147 -8.31 -23.05 13.14
N ARG A 148 -8.05 -22.33 12.04
CA ARG A 148 -6.71 -21.93 11.63
C ARG A 148 -6.39 -20.51 12.09
N ALA A 149 -5.53 -20.38 13.09
CA ALA A 149 -5.02 -19.10 13.54
C ALA A 149 -4.00 -18.50 12.55
N VAL A 150 -4.10 -17.19 12.30
CA VAL A 150 -3.15 -16.43 11.46
C VAL A 150 -2.10 -15.78 12.34
N ASN A 151 -0.83 -15.91 11.94
CA ASN A 151 0.27 -15.25 12.62
C ASN A 151 0.68 -13.97 11.86
N LEU A 152 0.66 -12.83 12.55
CA LEU A 152 0.96 -11.51 12.00
C LEU A 152 2.31 -10.93 12.44
N GLN A 153 3.23 -11.74 12.97
CA GLN A 153 4.54 -11.26 13.45
C GLN A 153 5.49 -10.82 12.32
N ASN A 154 5.44 -11.47 11.17
CA ASN A 154 6.24 -11.14 9.98
C ASN A 154 5.51 -11.60 8.71
N TRP A 155 6.03 -11.19 7.54
CA TRP A 155 5.50 -11.59 6.24
C TRP A 155 5.53 -13.12 6.03
N ASP A 156 6.63 -13.79 6.40
CA ASP A 156 6.82 -15.22 6.12
C ASP A 156 5.81 -16.10 6.87
N LEU A 157 5.60 -15.83 8.16
CA LEU A 157 4.63 -16.54 8.99
C LEU A 157 3.20 -16.23 8.54
N TYR A 158 2.93 -15.00 8.11
CA TYR A 158 1.63 -14.65 7.53
C TYR A 158 1.36 -15.46 6.25
N PHE A 159 2.30 -15.49 5.31
CA PHE A 159 2.15 -16.24 4.07
C PHE A 159 2.00 -17.74 4.31
N TYR A 160 2.79 -18.28 5.24
CA TYR A 160 2.69 -19.68 5.64
C TYR A 160 1.34 -20.02 6.26
N THR A 161 0.90 -19.25 7.25
CA THR A 161 -0.36 -19.54 7.98
C THR A 161 -1.60 -19.34 7.12
N ARG A 162 -1.61 -18.38 6.18
CA ARG A 162 -2.71 -18.17 5.23
C ARG A 162 -2.70 -19.10 4.02
N GLY A 163 -1.62 -19.87 3.82
CA GLY A 163 -1.49 -20.76 2.67
C GLY A 163 -1.29 -20.03 1.34
N PHE A 164 -0.50 -18.96 1.32
CA PHE A 164 -0.06 -18.34 0.08
C PHE A 164 0.87 -19.27 -0.71
N TYR A 165 1.03 -18.97 -2.00
CA TYR A 165 2.07 -19.58 -2.83
C TYR A 165 3.44 -19.45 -2.14
N SER A 166 4.26 -20.51 -2.17
CA SER A 166 5.59 -20.48 -1.55
C SER A 166 6.48 -19.53 -2.36
N MET A 167 6.84 -18.39 -1.75
CA MET A 167 7.67 -17.36 -2.36
C MET A 167 9.13 -17.63 -2.01
N ASP A 168 9.83 -18.33 -2.90
CA ASP A 168 11.22 -18.72 -2.68
C ASP A 168 12.22 -17.61 -3.08
N THR A 169 11.78 -16.66 -3.92
CA THR A 169 12.62 -15.59 -4.44
C THR A 169 12.25 -14.20 -3.91
N GLU A 170 13.25 -13.31 -3.78
CA GLU A 170 13.03 -11.91 -3.36
C GLU A 170 12.10 -11.16 -4.34
N PHE A 171 12.07 -11.57 -5.61
CA PHE A 171 11.21 -10.99 -6.66
C PHE A 171 9.72 -11.20 -6.40
N GLN A 172 9.34 -12.43 -6.09
CA GLN A 172 7.95 -12.79 -5.77
C GLN A 172 7.49 -12.03 -4.54
N LEU A 173 8.34 -12.01 -3.50
CA LEU A 173 8.06 -11.31 -2.25
C LEU A 173 7.88 -9.80 -2.45
N ALA A 174 8.79 -9.16 -3.18
CA ALA A 174 8.72 -7.72 -3.48
C ALA A 174 7.39 -7.34 -4.13
N THR A 175 6.99 -8.11 -5.13
CA THR A 175 5.79 -7.84 -5.92
C THR A 175 4.50 -8.02 -5.11
N VAL A 176 4.37 -9.13 -4.37
CA VAL A 176 3.17 -9.41 -3.58
C VAL A 176 3.04 -8.48 -2.38
N THR A 177 4.13 -8.25 -1.66
CA THR A 177 4.11 -7.37 -0.47
C THR A 177 3.76 -5.93 -0.85
N LYS A 178 4.15 -5.44 -2.03
CA LYS A 178 3.73 -4.10 -2.51
C LYS A 178 2.20 -3.98 -2.61
N MET A 179 1.50 -5.00 -3.10
CA MET A 179 0.04 -4.96 -3.23
C MET A 179 -0.65 -5.15 -1.87
N LEU A 180 -0.19 -6.13 -1.09
CA LEU A 180 -0.79 -6.49 0.19
C LEU A 180 -0.46 -5.52 1.32
N SER A 181 0.54 -4.67 1.16
CA SER A 181 0.99 -3.77 2.22
C SER A 181 -0.15 -2.87 2.73
N TYR A 182 -1.02 -2.36 1.87
CA TYR A 182 -2.14 -1.51 2.30
C TYR A 182 -3.16 -2.27 3.17
N PRO A 183 -3.83 -3.33 2.66
CA PRO A 183 -4.80 -4.07 3.47
C PRO A 183 -4.17 -4.70 4.72
N LEU A 184 -2.94 -5.20 4.66
CA LEU A 184 -2.32 -5.83 5.82
C LEU A 184 -1.80 -4.85 6.85
N THR A 185 -1.40 -3.64 6.47
CA THR A 185 -1.11 -2.60 7.45
C THR A 185 -2.35 -2.34 8.31
N ILE A 186 -3.52 -2.20 7.68
CA ILE A 186 -4.79 -2.00 8.37
C ILE A 186 -5.13 -3.20 9.25
N ALA A 187 -5.06 -4.41 8.67
CA ALA A 187 -5.34 -5.64 9.40
C ALA A 187 -4.44 -5.78 10.62
N SER A 188 -3.14 -5.53 10.47
CA SER A 188 -2.15 -5.70 11.54
C SER A 188 -2.40 -4.82 12.74
N ILE A 189 -3.04 -3.66 12.57
CA ILE A 189 -3.41 -2.76 13.66
C ILE A 189 -4.66 -3.29 14.37
N MET A 190 -5.68 -3.64 13.58
CA MET A 190 -7.02 -4.01 14.07
C MET A 190 -7.07 -5.42 14.69
N HIS A 191 -6.30 -6.36 14.15
CA HIS A 191 -6.35 -7.77 14.52
C HIS A 191 -5.98 -8.03 15.99
N GLU A 192 -6.56 -9.05 16.61
CA GLU A 192 -6.29 -9.40 18.01
C GLU A 192 -4.81 -9.72 18.27
N PHE A 193 -4.19 -10.53 17.40
CA PHE A 193 -2.76 -10.87 17.41
C PHE A 193 -1.89 -9.83 16.69
N SER A 194 -2.25 -8.56 16.80
CA SER A 194 -1.43 -7.46 16.28
C SER A 194 0.01 -7.57 16.79
N PRO A 195 1.01 -7.39 15.92
CA PRO A 195 2.41 -7.47 16.34
C PRO A 195 2.87 -6.25 17.15
N TYR A 196 2.04 -5.20 17.23
CA TYR A 196 2.38 -3.96 17.93
C TYR A 196 2.03 -4.04 19.42
N SER A 197 3.06 -4.23 20.25
CA SER A 197 2.94 -4.31 21.71
C SER A 197 2.86 -2.94 22.38
N LEU A 198 2.41 -2.92 23.65
CA LEU A 198 2.32 -1.74 24.50
C LEU A 198 3.71 -1.19 24.89
N TYR A 199 3.83 0.14 24.96
CA TYR A 199 4.99 0.86 25.48
C TYR A 199 5.31 0.48 26.94
N PRO A 200 6.58 0.30 27.35
CA PRO A 200 7.83 0.61 26.62
C PRO A 200 8.37 -0.54 25.75
N ARG A 201 7.76 -1.73 25.77
CA ARG A 201 8.25 -2.87 24.99
C ARG A 201 7.88 -2.78 23.50
N GLY A 202 6.85 -2.02 23.18
CA GLY A 202 6.44 -1.76 21.81
C GLY A 202 6.02 -0.31 21.58
N PRO A 203 5.56 0.03 20.36
CA PRO A 203 5.31 1.41 19.93
C PRO A 203 3.94 1.95 20.34
N MET A 204 3.03 1.10 20.83
CA MET A 204 1.66 1.51 21.16
C MET A 204 1.61 2.27 22.47
N THR A 205 1.00 3.46 22.49
CA THR A 205 0.77 4.22 23.71
C THR A 205 -0.47 3.68 24.45
N LEU A 206 -0.67 4.12 25.71
CA LEU A 206 -1.86 3.76 26.49
C LEU A 206 -3.16 4.27 25.85
N GLU A 207 -3.14 5.46 25.24
CA GLU A 207 -4.30 5.98 24.50
C GLU A 207 -4.51 5.25 23.17
N GLY A 208 -3.42 4.79 22.54
CA GLY A 208 -3.44 3.84 21.43
C GLY A 208 -4.16 2.56 21.77
N LEU A 209 -3.78 1.92 22.87
CA LEU A 209 -4.39 0.69 23.34
C LEU A 209 -5.90 0.85 23.59
N LYS A 210 -6.32 1.94 24.25
CA LYS A 210 -7.75 2.23 24.47
C LYS A 210 -8.53 2.35 23.16
N SER A 211 -7.96 3.00 22.16
CA SER A 211 -8.62 3.22 20.87
C SER A 211 -8.72 1.93 20.06
N ILE A 212 -7.66 1.13 20.02
CA ILE A 212 -7.66 -0.16 19.34
C ILE A 212 -8.53 -1.19 20.07
N ALA A 213 -8.53 -1.19 21.41
CA ALA A 213 -9.39 -2.07 22.20
C ALA A 213 -10.88 -1.79 21.94
N ALA A 214 -11.26 -0.52 21.75
CA ALA A 214 -12.62 -0.14 21.36
C ALA A 214 -13.01 -0.73 19.98
N LEU A 215 -12.12 -0.64 18.99
CA LEU A 215 -12.33 -1.28 17.69
C LEU A 215 -12.46 -2.81 17.82
N ARG A 216 -11.52 -3.45 18.52
CA ARG A 216 -11.51 -4.91 18.73
C ARG A 216 -12.74 -5.44 19.45
N TYR A 217 -13.29 -4.65 20.38
CA TYR A 217 -14.54 -5.00 21.06
C TYR A 217 -15.69 -5.23 20.07
N THR A 218 -15.72 -4.47 18.97
CA THR A 218 -16.76 -4.61 17.93
C THR A 218 -16.38 -5.66 16.89
N LEU A 219 -15.09 -5.79 16.55
CA LEU A 219 -14.62 -6.79 15.57
C LEU A 219 -14.74 -8.24 16.07
N TYR A 220 -14.66 -8.48 17.39
CA TYR A 220 -14.67 -9.81 17.99
C TYR A 220 -15.78 -9.98 19.05
N PRO A 221 -17.07 -9.89 18.66
CA PRO A 221 -18.18 -9.92 19.63
C PRO A 221 -18.28 -11.26 20.36
N GLN A 222 -17.90 -12.37 19.72
CA GLN A 222 -17.98 -13.72 20.32
C GLN A 222 -17.07 -13.88 21.56
N GLN A 223 -15.96 -13.15 21.61
CA GLN A 223 -15.07 -13.16 22.77
C GLN A 223 -15.64 -12.33 23.93
N HIS A 224 -16.50 -11.37 23.60
CA HIS A 224 -17.11 -10.45 24.55
C HIS A 224 -18.61 -10.75 24.67
N LYS A 225 -18.97 -11.65 25.60
CA LYS A 225 -20.36 -12.12 25.87
C LYS A 225 -21.43 -11.02 26.04
N THR A 226 -21.04 -9.75 26.16
CA THR A 226 -21.89 -8.57 26.32
C THR A 226 -22.05 -7.74 25.03
N ALA A 227 -21.30 -8.04 23.97
CA ALA A 227 -21.36 -7.32 22.71
C ALA A 227 -22.56 -7.82 21.90
N THR A 228 -23.57 -6.97 21.72
CA THR A 228 -24.57 -7.19 20.70
C THR A 228 -23.89 -7.10 19.33
N PRO A 229 -24.05 -8.09 18.42
CA PRO A 229 -23.60 -7.93 17.05
C PRO A 229 -24.34 -6.73 16.46
N LYS A 230 -23.63 -5.64 16.24
CA LYS A 230 -24.19 -4.48 15.54
C LYS A 230 -24.23 -4.85 14.06
N ASP A 231 -25.40 -4.73 13.43
CA ASP A 231 -25.59 -4.96 11.98
C ASP A 231 -24.79 -4.00 11.07
N LYS A 232 -24.05 -3.03 11.64
CA LYS A 232 -23.36 -2.01 10.86
C LYS A 232 -21.96 -2.49 10.45
N PRO A 233 -21.58 -2.32 9.18
CA PRO A 233 -20.21 -2.58 8.74
C PRO A 233 -19.24 -1.61 9.42
N THR A 234 -18.03 -2.08 9.70
CA THR A 234 -16.93 -1.26 10.19
C THR A 234 -16.42 -0.41 9.02
N ARG A 235 -16.34 0.91 9.20
CA ARG A 235 -15.95 1.86 8.15
C ARG A 235 -14.46 2.16 8.23
N ILE A 236 -13.76 1.93 7.13
CA ILE A 236 -12.33 2.21 6.98
C ILE A 236 -12.17 3.37 6.02
N PHE A 237 -11.72 4.51 6.52
CA PHE A 237 -11.54 5.72 5.73
C PHE A 237 -10.08 5.84 5.30
N VAL A 238 -9.82 5.73 4.00
CA VAL A 238 -8.50 5.93 3.40
C VAL A 238 -8.47 7.30 2.73
N LEU A 239 -7.80 8.26 3.38
CA LEU A 239 -7.72 9.64 2.92
C LEU A 239 -6.51 9.86 2.03
N GLY A 240 -6.70 10.70 1.01
CA GLY A 240 -5.68 10.95 -0.01
C GLY A 240 -5.39 9.71 -0.86
N ALA A 241 -6.40 8.86 -1.07
CA ALA A 241 -6.24 7.59 -1.75
C ALA A 241 -5.76 7.78 -3.21
N ARG A 242 -4.66 7.12 -3.55
CA ARG A 242 -4.05 7.08 -4.89
C ARG A 242 -3.95 5.63 -5.35
N ALA A 243 -2.80 4.99 -5.13
CA ALA A 243 -2.53 3.62 -5.52
C ALA A 243 -3.46 2.62 -4.81
N GLU A 244 -3.91 2.94 -3.60
CA GLU A 244 -4.81 2.15 -2.77
C GLU A 244 -6.17 1.93 -3.44
N SER A 245 -6.70 2.99 -4.06
CA SER A 245 -7.98 3.00 -4.76
C SER A 245 -7.97 2.14 -6.03
N GLN A 246 -6.78 1.91 -6.60
CA GLN A 246 -6.56 1.20 -7.86
C GLN A 246 -6.34 -0.30 -7.66
N LEU A 247 -6.18 -0.76 -6.42
CA LEU A 247 -5.98 -2.16 -6.14
C LEU A 247 -7.22 -2.98 -6.49
N PRO A 248 -7.06 -4.18 -7.09
CA PRO A 248 -8.18 -5.06 -7.35
C PRO A 248 -8.91 -5.47 -6.06
N GLY A 249 -10.23 -5.69 -6.17
CA GLY A 249 -11.06 -6.07 -5.02
C GLY A 249 -10.62 -7.36 -4.32
N HIS A 250 -10.05 -8.32 -5.04
CA HIS A 250 -9.52 -9.55 -4.43
C HIS A 250 -8.29 -9.32 -3.52
N VAL A 251 -7.56 -8.22 -3.71
CA VAL A 251 -6.46 -7.80 -2.82
C VAL A 251 -7.04 -7.29 -1.51
N TRP A 252 -8.03 -6.39 -1.59
CA TRP A 252 -8.77 -5.90 -0.41
C TRP A 252 -9.52 -7.02 0.31
N LYS A 253 -9.94 -8.06 -0.41
CA LYS A 253 -10.56 -9.25 0.19
C LYS A 253 -9.65 -9.98 1.18
N GLN A 254 -8.33 -9.86 1.04
CA GLN A 254 -7.40 -10.43 2.02
C GLN A 254 -7.49 -9.79 3.40
N LEU A 255 -7.94 -8.53 3.50
CA LEU A 255 -8.29 -7.91 4.78
C LEU A 255 -9.53 -8.58 5.39
N GLN A 256 -10.60 -8.71 4.60
CA GLN A 256 -11.86 -9.33 5.03
C GLN A 256 -11.68 -10.78 5.49
N TYR A 257 -10.83 -11.57 4.83
CA TYR A 257 -10.56 -12.95 5.23
C TYR A 257 -9.90 -13.09 6.61
N LEU A 258 -9.37 -12.01 7.19
CA LEU A 258 -8.85 -11.98 8.56
C LEU A 258 -9.93 -11.72 9.61
N PHE A 259 -11.13 -11.30 9.19
CA PHE A 259 -12.27 -11.01 10.07
C PHE A 259 -13.54 -11.66 9.53
N PRO A 260 -13.69 -12.99 9.63
CA PRO A 260 -14.75 -13.74 8.95
C PRO A 260 -16.18 -13.39 9.41
N THR A 261 -16.35 -12.85 10.61
CA THR A 261 -17.65 -12.51 11.19
C THR A 261 -18.10 -11.07 10.92
N GLN A 262 -17.21 -10.21 10.43
CA GLN A 262 -17.45 -8.77 10.31
C GLN A 262 -17.65 -8.40 8.84
N SER A 263 -18.37 -7.30 8.58
CA SER A 263 -18.42 -6.66 7.26
C SER A 263 -17.69 -5.32 7.27
N PHE A 264 -17.04 -4.96 6.17
CA PHE A 264 -16.28 -3.72 6.01
C PHE A 264 -16.78 -2.87 4.84
N ASP A 265 -16.84 -1.56 5.09
CA ASP A 265 -16.97 -0.55 4.06
C ASP A 265 -15.66 0.26 3.98
N ILE A 266 -14.96 0.18 2.86
CA ILE A 266 -13.71 0.92 2.64
C ILE A 266 -14.03 2.17 1.83
N HIS A 267 -13.88 3.34 2.46
CA HIS A 267 -14.10 4.64 1.88
C HIS A 267 -12.78 5.23 1.40
N PHE A 268 -12.56 5.27 0.08
CA PHE A 268 -11.44 5.99 -0.54
C PHE A 268 -11.84 7.44 -0.75
N ILE A 269 -11.11 8.37 -0.11
CA ILE A 269 -11.41 9.79 -0.14
C ILE A 269 -10.25 10.54 -0.80
N GLY A 270 -10.58 11.34 -1.81
CA GLY A 270 -9.65 12.27 -2.45
C GLY A 270 -9.89 12.39 -3.96
N PRO A 271 -9.48 13.51 -4.58
CA PRO A 271 -9.72 13.74 -6.00
C PRO A 271 -9.03 12.70 -6.90
N GLU A 272 -7.96 12.06 -6.43
CA GLU A 272 -7.17 11.12 -7.21
C GLU A 272 -7.70 9.68 -7.21
N CYS A 273 -8.77 9.39 -6.44
CA CYS A 273 -9.26 8.02 -6.24
C CYS A 273 -9.93 7.41 -7.49
N MET A 274 -10.28 8.22 -8.51
CA MET A 274 -10.98 7.76 -9.71
C MET A 274 -10.18 7.90 -11.02
N ILE A 275 -8.97 8.50 -10.99
CA ILE A 275 -8.21 8.92 -12.20
C ILE A 275 -8.03 7.81 -13.26
N ASN A 276 -7.96 6.54 -12.85
CA ASN A 276 -7.76 5.40 -13.75
C ASN A 276 -9.03 4.59 -14.06
N GLN A 277 -10.12 4.75 -13.30
CA GLN A 277 -11.37 4.04 -13.63
C GLN A 277 -12.00 4.62 -14.89
N ASP A 278 -11.89 5.93 -15.12
CA ASP A 278 -12.40 6.57 -16.34
C ASP A 278 -11.68 6.07 -17.60
N LYS A 279 -10.38 5.76 -17.50
CA LYS A 279 -9.59 5.15 -18.60
C LYS A 279 -9.94 3.69 -18.83
N LEU A 280 -10.08 2.90 -17.76
CA LEU A 280 -10.47 1.49 -17.85
C LEU A 280 -11.90 1.31 -18.37
N ASN A 281 -12.82 2.20 -17.99
CA ASN A 281 -14.21 2.17 -18.46
C ASN A 281 -14.31 2.62 -19.93
N SER A 282 -13.55 3.65 -20.34
CA SER A 282 -13.52 4.08 -21.75
C SER A 282 -12.88 3.05 -22.69
N GLU A 283 -11.85 2.32 -22.24
CA GLU A 283 -11.25 1.21 -22.99
C GLU A 283 -12.14 -0.04 -23.03
N ALA A 284 -12.82 -0.40 -21.94
CA ALA A 284 -13.75 -1.54 -21.91
C ALA A 284 -14.95 -1.37 -22.86
N ILE A 285 -15.46 -0.14 -23.01
CA ILE A 285 -16.55 0.19 -23.94
C ILE A 285 -16.10 0.03 -25.41
N SER A 286 -14.81 0.18 -25.71
CA SER A 286 -14.29 0.05 -27.08
C SER A 286 -14.10 -1.39 -27.58
N VAL A 287 -14.15 -2.40 -26.70
CA VAL A 287 -13.87 -3.81 -27.05
C VAL A 287 -15.14 -4.63 -27.30
N THR A 288 -16.27 -4.23 -26.72
CA THR A 288 -17.57 -4.86 -27.00
C THR A 288 -18.33 -4.02 -28.02
N GLY A 289 -18.24 -4.39 -29.30
CA GLY A 289 -19.03 -3.83 -30.40
C GLY A 289 -20.52 -4.17 -30.28
N GLY A 290 -21.17 -3.70 -29.22
CA GLY A 290 -22.61 -3.74 -29.03
C GLY A 290 -23.18 -2.34 -29.16
N GLU A 291 -24.03 -2.15 -30.17
CA GLU A 291 -24.85 -0.95 -30.32
C GLU A 291 -25.78 -0.81 -29.12
N SER A 292 -25.57 0.20 -28.29
CA SER A 292 -26.60 0.70 -27.37
C SER A 292 -26.38 2.19 -27.06
N ASP A 293 -27.33 2.99 -27.55
CA ASP A 293 -27.77 4.32 -27.13
C ASP A 293 -26.77 5.48 -27.10
N LYS A 294 -26.74 6.20 -28.23
CA LYS A 294 -25.99 7.44 -28.50
C LYS A 294 -26.47 8.71 -27.76
N ASN A 295 -27.08 8.61 -26.58
CA ASN A 295 -27.64 9.79 -25.88
C ASN A 295 -27.12 10.05 -24.46
N SER A 296 -26.00 9.46 -24.05
CA SER A 296 -25.26 9.92 -22.86
C SER A 296 -23.86 10.36 -23.25
N SER A 297 -23.61 11.67 -23.22
CA SER A 297 -22.30 12.29 -23.40
C SER A 297 -21.24 11.59 -22.53
N PRO A 298 -20.08 11.15 -23.07
CA PRO A 298 -19.09 10.37 -22.31
C PRO A 298 -18.25 11.17 -21.30
N ASN A 299 -18.57 12.44 -21.01
CA ASN A 299 -17.61 13.38 -20.44
C ASN A 299 -18.12 14.23 -19.24
N GLU A 300 -19.21 13.84 -18.61
CA GLU A 300 -19.65 14.51 -17.38
C GLU A 300 -19.75 13.51 -16.24
N ILE A 301 -18.73 13.49 -15.39
CA ILE A 301 -18.77 12.89 -14.06
C ILE A 301 -19.96 13.56 -13.34
N PRO A 302 -20.97 12.81 -12.85
CA PRO A 302 -22.03 13.40 -12.04
C PRO A 302 -21.38 14.02 -10.79
N SER A 303 -21.36 15.35 -10.77
CA SER A 303 -20.83 16.19 -9.70
C SER A 303 -21.00 15.57 -8.31
N GLY A 304 -19.90 15.07 -7.76
CA GLY A 304 -19.76 14.78 -6.32
C GLY A 304 -20.45 13.53 -5.77
N LYS A 305 -21.10 12.68 -6.59
CA LYS A 305 -21.77 11.47 -6.06
C LYS A 305 -20.76 10.33 -5.81
N PRO A 306 -20.80 9.65 -4.65
CA PRO A 306 -19.90 8.54 -4.39
C PRO A 306 -20.20 7.33 -5.28
N LEU A 307 -19.14 6.68 -5.76
CA LEU A 307 -19.24 5.43 -6.51
C LEU A 307 -19.05 4.25 -5.55
N THR A 308 -20.02 3.34 -5.52
CA THR A 308 -19.94 2.13 -4.69
C THR A 308 -19.74 0.90 -5.56
N LYS A 309 -18.64 0.18 -5.32
CA LYS A 309 -18.35 -1.13 -5.89
C LYS A 309 -18.46 -2.19 -4.79
N LYS A 310 -19.57 -2.91 -4.75
CA LYS A 310 -19.73 -4.08 -3.89
C LYS A 310 -18.92 -5.25 -4.45
N ILE A 311 -18.02 -5.79 -3.65
CA ILE A 311 -17.24 -6.97 -4.03
C ILE A 311 -18.06 -8.22 -3.68
N ASP A 312 -18.68 -8.21 -2.50
CA ASP A 312 -19.59 -9.22 -1.99
C ASP A 312 -20.39 -8.64 -0.81
N ASP A 313 -21.15 -9.47 -0.11
CA ASP A 313 -21.99 -9.03 1.02
C ASP A 313 -21.17 -8.55 2.23
N THR A 314 -19.91 -8.96 2.35
CA THR A 314 -19.04 -8.60 3.48
C THR A 314 -18.09 -7.43 3.19
N LEU A 315 -17.87 -7.05 1.93
CA LEU A 315 -16.93 -5.99 1.56
C LEU A 315 -17.47 -5.07 0.46
N SER A 316 -17.58 -3.78 0.78
CA SER A 316 -17.87 -2.72 -0.18
C SER A 316 -16.70 -1.74 -0.31
N LEU A 317 -16.37 -1.35 -1.55
CA LEU A 317 -15.40 -0.30 -1.85
C LEU A 317 -16.15 0.95 -2.32
N ILE A 318 -15.97 2.08 -1.63
CA ILE A 318 -16.72 3.32 -1.88
C ILE A 318 -15.73 4.43 -2.20
N TYR A 319 -15.91 5.11 -3.32
CA TYR A 319 -15.01 6.13 -3.85
C TYR A 319 -15.65 7.51 -3.75
N HIS A 320 -14.95 8.44 -3.10
CA HIS A 320 -15.36 9.81 -2.83
C HIS A 320 -14.36 10.78 -3.49
N PRO A 321 -14.65 11.33 -4.67
CA PRO A 321 -13.73 12.18 -5.43
C PRO A 321 -13.62 13.63 -4.88
N GLN A 322 -13.91 13.83 -3.59
CA GLN A 322 -13.87 15.13 -2.93
C GLN A 322 -12.83 15.11 -1.80
N TYR A 323 -12.46 16.29 -1.29
CA TYR A 323 -11.60 16.39 -0.13
C TYR A 323 -12.36 16.07 1.16
N PHE A 324 -11.64 15.50 2.13
CA PHE A 324 -12.25 15.08 3.40
C PHE A 324 -12.88 16.24 4.19
N HIS A 325 -12.24 17.42 4.21
CA HIS A 325 -12.78 18.56 4.95
C HIS A 325 -14.15 19.02 4.40
N THR A 326 -14.34 18.98 3.08
CA THR A 326 -15.63 19.29 2.44
C THR A 326 -16.71 18.28 2.83
N LEU A 327 -16.40 16.98 2.80
CA LEU A 327 -17.33 15.91 3.18
C LEU A 327 -17.66 15.94 4.68
N HIS A 328 -16.68 16.30 5.51
CA HIS A 328 -16.85 16.46 6.95
C HIS A 328 -17.75 17.66 7.27
N GLU A 329 -17.54 18.81 6.62
CA GLU A 329 -18.40 20.00 6.75
C GLU A 329 -19.83 19.73 6.26
N ALA A 330 -20.00 18.93 5.20
CA ALA A 330 -21.29 18.48 4.71
C ALA A 330 -21.97 17.42 5.60
N GLN A 331 -21.30 16.97 6.68
CA GLN A 331 -21.78 15.96 7.62
C GLN A 331 -22.15 14.61 6.99
N GLU A 332 -21.57 14.28 5.83
CA GLU A 332 -21.93 13.06 5.08
C GLU A 332 -21.60 11.77 5.83
N PHE A 333 -20.52 11.78 6.63
CA PHE A 333 -20.08 10.62 7.42
C PHE A 333 -20.58 10.63 8.87
N PHE A 334 -21.30 11.68 9.28
CA PHE A 334 -21.78 11.83 10.65
C PHE A 334 -22.93 10.84 10.95
N PRO A 335 -23.00 10.23 12.14
CA PRO A 335 -22.06 10.34 13.26
C PRO A 335 -20.78 9.50 13.08
N TYR A 336 -19.65 10.01 13.58
CA TYR A 336 -18.43 9.23 13.72
C TYR A 336 -18.52 8.33 14.97
N ASP A 337 -18.16 7.06 14.82
CA ASP A 337 -18.16 6.06 15.89
C ASP A 337 -16.73 5.50 16.08
N PRO A 338 -16.01 5.90 17.13
CA PRO A 338 -14.66 5.39 17.41
C PRO A 338 -14.56 3.86 17.64
N TYR A 339 -15.68 3.15 17.76
CA TYR A 339 -15.72 1.68 17.84
C TYR A 339 -15.83 1.01 16.46
N ASN A 340 -16.25 1.75 15.43
CA ASN A 340 -16.48 1.24 14.07
C ASN A 340 -15.71 1.99 12.97
N ASP A 341 -15.14 3.14 13.29
CA ASP A 341 -14.48 4.01 12.32
C ASP A 341 -12.98 4.09 12.59
N ILE A 342 -12.21 3.89 11.53
CA ILE A 342 -10.76 4.06 11.54
C ILE A 342 -10.31 4.85 10.32
N PHE A 343 -9.34 5.73 10.51
CA PHE A 343 -8.81 6.62 9.47
C PHE A 343 -7.37 6.25 9.15
N LEU A 344 -7.05 6.16 7.87
CA LEU A 344 -5.74 5.84 7.34
C LEU A 344 -5.30 6.92 6.36
N THR A 345 -4.05 7.32 6.49
CA THR A 345 -3.38 8.26 5.57
C THR A 345 -2.10 7.60 5.08
N PHE A 346 -2.12 7.10 3.85
CA PHE A 346 -0.96 6.46 3.25
C PHE A 346 -0.09 7.52 2.55
N HIS A 347 1.16 7.65 2.99
CA HIS A 347 2.13 8.62 2.46
C HIS A 347 1.56 10.03 2.23
N PRO A 348 0.92 10.64 3.26
CA PRO A 348 0.25 11.93 3.06
C PRO A 348 1.25 13.06 2.79
N GLY A 349 2.48 12.94 3.31
CA GLY A 349 3.53 13.95 3.17
C GLY A 349 3.10 15.26 3.82
N TYR A 350 2.77 15.23 5.11
CA TYR A 350 2.33 16.41 5.87
C TYR A 350 3.39 17.52 5.89
N ALA A 351 4.66 17.15 5.88
CA ALA A 351 5.81 18.03 5.85
C ALA A 351 6.23 18.46 4.43
N SER A 352 5.60 17.89 3.40
CA SER A 352 5.92 18.26 2.02
C SER A 352 5.43 19.68 1.73
N PRO A 353 6.27 20.57 1.18
CA PRO A 353 5.88 21.95 0.89
C PRO A 353 4.64 22.06 -0.01
N GLU A 354 4.42 21.10 -0.92
CA GLU A 354 3.28 21.09 -1.83
C GLU A 354 1.95 20.77 -1.11
N ASN A 355 2.00 19.92 -0.08
CA ASN A 355 0.79 19.34 0.54
C ASN A 355 0.52 19.87 1.95
N GLN A 356 1.51 20.53 2.58
CA GLN A 356 1.44 20.95 3.98
C GLN A 356 0.22 21.84 4.24
N GLU A 357 -0.08 22.80 3.36
CA GLU A 357 -1.21 23.71 3.54
C GLU A 357 -2.56 22.97 3.46
N LEU A 358 -2.72 22.07 2.49
CA LEU A 358 -3.93 21.28 2.28
C LEU A 358 -4.24 20.36 3.47
N TRP A 359 -3.22 19.68 3.99
CA TRP A 359 -3.39 18.75 5.11
C TRP A 359 -3.50 19.47 6.44
N MET A 360 -2.56 20.36 6.74
CA MET A 360 -2.43 20.96 8.07
C MET A 360 -3.50 22.03 8.36
N ASN A 361 -4.41 22.35 7.44
CA ASN A 361 -5.47 23.33 7.66
C ASN A 361 -6.82 22.67 7.96
N GLY A 362 -7.78 22.71 7.01
CA GLY A 362 -9.13 22.19 7.23
C GLY A 362 -9.15 20.68 7.47
N THR A 363 -8.36 19.92 6.70
CA THR A 363 -8.35 18.45 6.73
C THR A 363 -7.92 17.90 8.10
N MET A 364 -6.82 18.40 8.67
CA MET A 364 -6.36 17.93 9.97
C MET A 364 -7.32 18.31 11.09
N LYS A 365 -7.93 19.51 11.06
CA LYS A 365 -8.96 19.90 12.04
C LYS A 365 -10.16 18.96 11.99
N ALA A 366 -10.68 18.68 10.79
CA ALA A 366 -11.75 17.73 10.58
C ALA A 366 -11.39 16.33 11.11
N LEU A 367 -10.17 15.85 10.85
CA LEU A 367 -9.67 14.57 11.35
C LEU A 367 -9.64 14.51 12.88
N LEU A 368 -9.09 15.54 13.53
CA LEU A 368 -9.03 15.63 14.99
C LEU A 368 -10.42 15.81 15.62
N ASP A 369 -11.40 16.33 14.90
CA ASP A 369 -12.78 16.44 15.37
C ASP A 369 -13.47 15.07 15.43
N THR A 370 -13.13 14.12 14.53
CA THR A 370 -13.73 12.77 14.53
C THR A 370 -13.52 11.98 15.82
N LYS A 371 -12.46 12.29 16.60
CA LYS A 371 -12.00 11.53 17.78
C LYS A 371 -11.76 10.03 17.54
N CYS A 372 -11.69 9.62 16.28
CA CYS A 372 -11.42 8.25 15.86
C CYS A 372 -9.91 8.01 15.79
N ALA A 373 -9.51 6.73 15.72
CA ALA A 373 -8.11 6.38 15.56
C ALA A 373 -7.64 6.70 14.14
N ILE A 374 -6.54 7.46 14.03
CA ILE A 374 -5.93 7.82 12.76
C ILE A 374 -4.53 7.23 12.71
N PHE A 375 -4.21 6.52 11.63
CA PHE A 375 -2.86 6.05 11.37
C PHE A 375 -2.31 6.66 10.09
N THR A 376 -1.02 6.99 10.12
CA THR A 376 -0.28 7.57 9.00
C THR A 376 0.94 6.73 8.70
N THR A 377 1.31 6.64 7.43
CA THR A 377 2.52 5.93 7.00
C THR A 377 3.46 6.83 6.22
N GLY A 378 4.75 6.52 6.27
CA GLY A 378 5.80 7.25 5.56
C GLY A 378 6.62 6.34 4.64
N PHE A 379 7.24 6.94 3.63
CA PHE A 379 8.14 6.25 2.70
C PHE A 379 9.44 5.84 3.37
N ASN A 380 9.95 6.73 4.23
CA ASN A 380 11.23 6.62 4.92
C ASN A 380 11.05 7.05 6.40
N LYS A 381 12.04 6.73 7.24
CA LYS A 381 12.03 7.14 8.66
C LYS A 381 11.96 8.66 8.82
N SER A 382 12.81 9.38 8.09
CA SER A 382 12.91 10.84 8.19
C SER A 382 11.63 11.54 7.72
N ASP A 383 11.00 11.02 6.67
CA ASP A 383 9.72 11.49 6.13
C ASP A 383 8.62 11.43 7.20
N LEU A 384 8.42 10.26 7.82
CA LEU A 384 7.43 10.11 8.89
C LEU A 384 7.74 10.96 10.13
N LEU A 385 9.02 11.07 10.52
CA LEU A 385 9.40 11.88 11.67
C LEU A 385 9.11 13.37 11.44
N ASN A 386 9.42 13.89 10.26
CA ASN A 386 9.12 15.27 9.91
C ASN A 386 7.61 15.54 9.91
N ASP A 387 6.82 14.59 9.39
CA ASP A 387 5.36 14.64 9.39
C ASP A 387 4.80 14.70 10.82
N VAL A 388 5.30 13.85 11.71
CA VAL A 388 4.89 13.80 13.13
C VAL A 388 5.35 15.04 13.88
N ASP A 389 6.53 15.56 13.60
CA ASP A 389 7.06 16.78 14.23
C ASP A 389 6.19 18.01 13.90
N ILE A 390 5.79 18.17 12.63
CA ILE A 390 4.92 19.28 12.22
C ILE A 390 3.52 19.12 12.84
N LEU A 391 3.01 17.89 12.85
CA LEU A 391 1.74 17.57 13.51
C LEU A 391 1.77 17.94 15.00
N GLN A 392 2.82 17.57 15.72
CA GLN A 392 2.99 17.92 17.13
C GLN A 392 3.20 19.42 17.35
N LYS A 393 3.98 20.09 16.50
CA LYS A 393 4.19 21.55 16.58
C LYS A 393 2.89 22.34 16.42
N LYS A 394 2.01 21.94 15.48
CA LYS A 394 0.78 22.68 15.19
C LYS A 394 -0.40 22.27 16.09
N TYR A 395 -0.55 20.97 16.37
CA TYR A 395 -1.73 20.41 17.03
C TYR A 395 -1.45 19.67 18.34
N GLY A 396 -0.23 19.71 18.88
CA GLY A 396 0.17 18.92 20.07
C GLY A 396 -0.72 19.09 21.30
N LYS A 397 -1.41 20.24 21.44
CA LYS A 397 -2.36 20.47 22.53
C LYS A 397 -3.69 19.73 22.36
N GLU A 398 -4.10 19.47 21.12
CA GLU A 398 -5.39 18.90 20.73
C GLU A 398 -5.31 17.43 20.31
N LEU A 399 -4.10 16.88 20.21
CA LEU A 399 -3.85 15.51 19.74
C LEU A 399 -3.28 14.61 20.84
N ASP A 400 -3.66 13.35 20.83
CA ASP A 400 -3.02 12.27 21.59
C ASP A 400 -2.30 11.34 20.61
N MET A 401 -1.02 11.06 20.85
CA MET A 401 -0.30 10.03 20.07
C MET A 401 -0.83 8.65 20.46
N LEU A 402 -1.22 7.84 19.48
CA LEU A 402 -1.65 6.45 19.65
C LEU A 402 -0.49 5.47 19.47
N MET A 403 0.42 5.78 18.57
CA MET A 403 1.53 4.91 18.22
C MET A 403 2.74 5.78 17.84
N GLU A 404 3.87 5.53 18.50
CA GLU A 404 5.13 6.19 18.18
C GLU A 404 5.63 5.76 16.79
N PRO A 405 6.36 6.64 16.08
CA PRO A 405 6.91 6.32 14.76
C PRO A 405 7.79 5.06 14.81
N THR A 406 7.34 4.00 14.13
CA THR A 406 8.06 2.73 14.09
C THR A 406 8.02 2.12 12.71
N LYS A 407 8.87 1.11 12.48
CA LYS A 407 8.88 0.37 11.22
C LYS A 407 7.57 -0.42 11.08
N ASN A 408 6.94 -0.32 9.92
CA ASN A 408 5.79 -1.13 9.59
C ASN A 408 6.23 -2.56 9.30
N ILE A 409 5.63 -3.54 9.99
CA ILE A 409 5.95 -4.95 9.81
C ILE A 409 5.45 -5.44 8.44
N PHE A 410 4.29 -4.92 8.01
CA PHE A 410 3.68 -5.21 6.72
C PHE A 410 3.95 -4.10 5.68
N GLY A 411 5.10 -3.43 5.80
CA GLY A 411 5.61 -2.55 4.73
C GLY A 411 6.02 -3.36 3.50
N SER A 412 6.03 -2.72 2.33
CA SER A 412 6.49 -3.35 1.09
C SER A 412 7.98 -3.67 1.15
N THR A 413 8.38 -4.84 0.67
CA THR A 413 9.80 -5.19 0.53
C THR A 413 10.39 -4.70 -0.79
N LYS A 414 9.55 -4.31 -1.77
CA LYS A 414 9.99 -3.76 -3.05
C LYS A 414 10.59 -2.37 -2.87
N TRP A 415 11.83 -2.21 -3.33
CA TRP A 415 12.46 -0.90 -3.46
C TRP A 415 11.93 -0.17 -4.69
N GLU A 416 11.67 1.12 -4.51
CA GLU A 416 11.22 2.04 -5.54
C GLU A 416 12.19 3.20 -5.68
N LEU A 417 12.13 3.87 -6.82
CA LEU A 417 13.01 4.97 -7.20
C LEU A 417 12.26 6.29 -7.20
N ASN A 418 12.87 7.33 -6.62
CA ASN A 418 12.43 8.70 -6.83
C ASN A 418 12.95 9.22 -8.19
N ASP A 419 12.04 9.56 -9.10
CA ASP A 419 12.38 10.03 -10.45
C ASP A 419 13.10 11.40 -10.44
N MET A 420 12.88 12.23 -9.41
CA MET A 420 13.56 13.52 -9.27
C MET A 420 14.95 13.41 -8.66
N ASN A 421 15.16 12.37 -7.86
CA ASN A 421 16.43 12.08 -7.23
C ASN A 421 16.72 10.57 -7.25
N PRO A 422 17.37 10.07 -8.31
CA PRO A 422 17.58 8.62 -8.51
C PRO A 422 18.48 7.95 -7.47
N GLN A 423 19.17 8.70 -6.61
CA GLN A 423 19.92 8.10 -5.51
C GLN A 423 19.05 7.85 -4.26
N GLU A 424 17.88 8.49 -4.21
CA GLU A 424 16.90 8.27 -3.16
C GLU A 424 15.98 7.11 -3.54
N VAL A 425 16.09 6.04 -2.76
CA VAL A 425 15.22 4.86 -2.86
C VAL A 425 14.36 4.77 -1.62
N TYR A 426 13.13 4.30 -1.81
CA TYR A 426 12.15 4.17 -0.74
C TYR A 426 11.34 2.88 -0.88
N GLN A 427 10.60 2.54 0.16
CA GLN A 427 9.65 1.42 0.16
C GLN A 427 8.26 1.96 0.50
N PHE A 428 7.23 1.40 -0.12
CA PHE A 428 5.86 1.75 0.23
C PHE A 428 5.53 1.27 1.66
N ASN A 429 4.90 2.16 2.43
CA ASN A 429 4.45 1.92 3.81
C ASN A 429 5.57 1.45 4.74
N MET A 430 6.78 2.00 4.63
CA MET A 430 7.93 1.51 5.39
C MET A 430 7.81 1.78 6.90
N TYR A 431 7.25 2.93 7.27
CA TYR A 431 7.04 3.33 8.65
C TYR A 431 5.59 3.70 8.91
N ILE A 432 5.16 3.58 10.16
CA ILE A 432 3.82 3.89 10.62
C ILE A 432 3.85 4.65 11.95
N ALA A 433 2.91 5.57 12.11
CA ALA A 433 2.58 6.24 13.37
C ALA A 433 1.06 6.38 13.49
N GLY A 434 0.58 6.69 14.69
CA GLY A 434 -0.84 6.84 14.95
C GLY A 434 -1.13 7.96 15.93
N TYR A 435 -2.27 8.62 15.74
CA TYR A 435 -2.73 9.74 16.56
C TYR A 435 -4.27 9.81 16.55
N ARG A 436 -4.83 10.61 17.46
CA ARG A 436 -6.24 10.97 17.48
C ARG A 436 -6.43 12.36 18.07
N GLY A 437 -7.61 12.95 17.85
CA GLY A 437 -8.02 14.14 18.61
C GLY A 437 -8.36 13.82 20.06
N LYS A 438 -8.03 14.74 20.98
CA LYS A 438 -8.37 14.64 22.40
C LYS A 438 -9.87 14.67 22.62
N ARG A 439 -10.35 13.80 23.52
CA ARG A 439 -11.77 13.69 23.93
C ARG A 439 -12.15 14.67 25.04
N TYR A 440 -11.18 15.15 25.83
CA TYR A 440 -11.44 16.14 26.87
C TYR A 440 -11.20 17.54 26.29
N HIS A 441 -12.15 18.45 26.51
CA HIS A 441 -11.85 19.87 26.40
C HIS A 441 -10.75 20.14 27.43
N ALA A 442 -9.63 20.73 27.01
CA ALA A 442 -8.66 21.26 27.96
C ALA A 442 -9.44 22.26 28.83
N VAL A 443 -9.76 21.86 30.06
CA VAL A 443 -10.40 22.74 31.03
C VAL A 443 -9.42 23.89 31.22
N LYS A 444 -9.75 25.06 30.67
CA LYS A 444 -9.02 26.29 30.97
C LYS A 444 -9.31 26.55 32.45
N TYR A 445 -8.35 26.25 33.31
CA TYR A 445 -8.33 26.85 34.63
C TYR A 445 -8.08 28.35 34.41
N THR A 446 -9.17 29.12 34.43
CA THR A 446 -9.15 30.59 34.54
C THR A 446 -8.69 31.00 35.92
#